data_AF-A0A3D4FU87-F1
#
_entry.id   AF-A0A3D4FU87-F1
#
_cell.length_a   1.000
_cell.length_b   1.000
_cell.length_c   1.000
_cell.angle_alpha   90.00
_cell.angle_beta   90.00
_cell.angle_gamma   90.00
#
_symmetry.space_group_name_H-M   'P 1'
#
loop_
_entity.id
_entity.type
_entity.pdbx_description
1 polymer ?
#
loop_
_entity_poly.entity_id
_entity_poly.type
_entity_poly.pdbx_seq_one_letter_code
_entity_poly.pdbx_strand_id
1 'polypeptide(L)' 'SRIDSDTLLYRFTVEDPSVWTAPWTGEYVWPSSDDKVYEYACHEANYSFGGILRGARVLEQDVRDAAGVRD' A
#
# COMPACT_ATOMS: atom_id res chain seq x y z
N SER A 1 -13.33 0.62 21.18
CA SER A 1 -13.94 -0.29 22.18
C SER A 1 -15.11 -1.02 21.53
N ARG A 2 -15.46 -2.23 21.97
CA ARG A 2 -16.73 -2.84 21.52
C ARG A 2 -17.90 -2.11 22.18
N ILE A 3 -18.88 -1.72 21.39
CA ILE A 3 -20.10 -1.04 21.88
C ILE A 3 -21.30 -2.00 21.98
N ASP A 4 -21.20 -3.14 21.31
CA ASP A 4 -22.07 -4.32 21.45
C ASP A 4 -21.29 -5.58 21.01
N SER A 5 -21.97 -6.72 20.83
CA SER A 5 -21.36 -7.98 20.42
C SER A 5 -20.66 -7.91 19.06
N ASP A 6 -21.24 -7.16 18.13
CA ASP A 6 -20.94 -7.21 16.71
C ASP A 6 -20.32 -5.91 16.19
N THR A 7 -20.12 -4.91 17.05
CA THR A 7 -19.69 -3.58 16.63
C THR A 7 -18.50 -3.07 17.44
N LEU A 8 -17.43 -2.71 16.74
CA LEU A 8 -16.27 -2.02 17.28
C LEU A 8 -16.35 -0.52 16.96
N LEU A 9 -16.40 0.33 18.00
CA LEU A 9 -16.13 1.75 17.84
C LEU A 9 -14.62 1.95 17.75
N TYR A 10 -14.12 2.21 16.55
CA TYR A 10 -12.75 2.64 16.30
C TYR A 10 -12.65 4.15 16.54
N ARG A 11 -11.81 4.56 17.48
CA ARG A 11 -11.60 5.97 17.83
C ARG A 11 -10.13 6.27 17.91
N PHE A 12 -9.72 7.40 17.33
CA PHE A 12 -8.35 7.88 17.37
C PHE A 12 -8.34 9.39 17.57
N THR A 13 -7.24 9.88 18.14
CA THR A 13 -6.97 11.32 18.27
C THR A 13 -5.67 11.62 17.54
N VAL A 14 -5.67 12.67 16.72
CA VAL A 14 -4.47 13.19 16.06
C VAL A 14 -3.97 14.40 16.85
N GLU A 15 -2.76 14.28 17.39
CA GLU A 15 -2.08 15.32 18.16
C GLU A 15 -0.78 15.70 17.44
N ASP A 16 -0.89 16.60 16.45
CA ASP A 16 0.28 17.12 15.73
C ASP A 16 0.16 18.65 15.55
N PRO A 17 0.81 19.44 16.42
CA PRO A 17 0.77 20.90 16.36
C PRO A 17 1.61 21.50 15.22
N SER A 18 2.47 20.69 14.56
CA SER A 18 3.22 21.15 13.38
C SER A 18 2.34 21.20 12.12
N VAL A 19 1.25 20.41 12.11
CA VAL A 19 0.32 20.31 10.99
C VAL A 19 -1.04 20.94 11.31
N TRP A 20 -1.55 20.78 12.55
CA TRP A 20 -2.90 21.19 12.95
C TRP A 20 -2.90 22.23 14.07
N THR A 21 -3.88 23.14 14.05
CA THR A 21 -4.02 24.20 15.08
C THR A 21 -4.60 23.70 16.40
N ALA A 22 -5.21 22.52 16.42
CA ALA A 22 -5.71 21.86 17.61
C ALA A 22 -5.79 20.34 17.37
N PRO A 23 -5.70 19.51 18.43
CA PRO A 23 -6.01 18.09 18.35
C PRO A 23 -7.43 17.86 17.84
N TRP A 24 -7.61 16.78 17.08
CA TRP A 24 -8.92 16.37 16.62
C TRP A 24 -9.09 14.85 16.74
N THR A 25 -10.34 14.42 16.87
CA THR A 25 -10.69 13.02 17.10
C THR A 25 -11.57 12.52 15.97
N GLY A 26 -11.25 11.34 15.45
CA GLY A 26 -12.09 10.61 14.51
C GLY A 26 -12.73 9.40 15.16
N GLU A 27 -13.97 9.11 14.78
CA GLU A 27 -14.70 7.92 15.19
C GLU A 27 -15.28 7.20 13.97
N TYR A 28 -15.19 5.87 13.98
CA TYR A 28 -15.74 5.00 12.94
C TYR A 28 -16.38 3.76 13.58
N VAL A 29 -17.60 3.47 13.17
CA VAL A 29 -18.33 2.28 13.60
C VAL A 29 -17.97 1.13 12.66
N TRP A 30 -17.26 0.14 13.20
CA TRP A 30 -16.78 -1.00 12.43
C TRP A 30 -17.61 -2.25 12.77
N PRO A 31 -18.55 -2.64 11.90
CA PRO A 31 -19.32 -3.86 12.09
C PRO A 31 -18.44 -5.10 11.86
N SER A 32 -18.71 -6.15 12.62
CA SER A 32 -18.11 -7.47 12.44
C SER A 32 -18.56 -8.06 11.11
N SER A 33 -17.65 -8.74 10.42
CA SER A 33 -17.94 -9.50 9.21
C SER A 33 -17.07 -10.76 9.17
N ASP A 34 -17.59 -11.82 8.56
CA ASP A 34 -16.84 -13.02 8.23
C ASP A 34 -16.04 -12.87 6.91
N ASP A 35 -16.21 -11.76 6.21
CA ASP A 35 -15.45 -11.42 5.01
C ASP A 35 -13.97 -11.15 5.33
N LYS A 36 -13.11 -11.39 4.34
CA LYS A 36 -11.70 -11.04 4.45
C LYS A 36 -11.50 -9.54 4.33
N VAL A 37 -10.74 -8.97 5.26
CA VAL A 37 -10.20 -7.61 5.12
C VAL A 37 -9.01 -7.67 4.17
N TYR A 38 -9.19 -7.12 2.97
CA TYR A 38 -8.09 -6.95 2.03
C TYR A 38 -7.43 -5.60 2.27
N GLU A 39 -6.10 -5.58 2.33
CA GLU A 39 -5.34 -4.34 2.34
C GLU A 39 -5.61 -3.59 1.02
N TYR A 40 -6.16 -2.38 1.12
CA TYR A 40 -6.15 -1.45 0.00
C TYR A 40 -4.78 -0.81 -0.06
N ALA A 41 -3.82 -1.51 -0.66
CA ALA A 41 -2.58 -0.89 -1.07
C ALA A 41 -2.81 -0.32 -2.48
N CYS A 42 -2.55 0.98 -2.67
CA CYS A 42 -2.46 1.61 -3.99
C CYS A 42 -1.26 1.01 -4.76
N HIS A 43 -1.33 -0.27 -5.14
CA HIS A 43 -0.54 -0.80 -6.24
C HIS A 43 -1.23 -0.30 -7.50
N GLU A 44 -1.03 0.98 -7.83
CA GLU A 44 -1.58 1.65 -9.01
C GLU A 44 -1.23 0.84 -10.26
N ALA A 45 -2.11 -0.12 -10.56
CA ALA A 45 -2.14 -1.05 -11.67
C ALA A 45 -0.79 -1.69 -12.11
N ASN A 46 0.18 -1.88 -11.21
CA ASN A 46 1.50 -2.39 -11.57
C ASN A 46 2.21 -1.58 -12.67
N TYR A 47 1.94 -0.27 -12.84
CA TYR A 47 2.54 0.52 -13.92
C TYR A 47 4.08 0.51 -13.89
N SER A 48 4.67 0.36 -12.71
CA SER A 48 6.10 0.21 -12.50
C SER A 48 6.69 -1.08 -13.11
N PHE A 49 5.89 -2.15 -13.23
CA PHE A 49 6.38 -3.44 -13.77
C PHE A 49 6.89 -3.32 -15.20
N GLY A 50 6.24 -2.51 -16.04
CA GLY A 50 6.71 -2.29 -17.41
C GLY A 50 8.11 -1.66 -17.45
N GLY A 51 8.41 -0.74 -16.53
CA GLY A 51 9.74 -0.15 -16.40
C GLY A 51 10.78 -1.16 -15.89
N ILE A 52 10.43 -1.91 -14.83
CA ILE A 52 11.29 -2.94 -14.23
C ILE A 52 11.68 -4.01 -15.26
N LEU A 53 10.69 -4.55 -15.99
CA LEU A 53 10.93 -5.60 -16.98
C LEU A 53 11.78 -5.09 -18.16
N ARG A 54 11.61 -3.85 -18.61
CA ARG A 54 12.48 -3.26 -19.65
C ARG A 54 13.91 -3.10 -19.17
N GLY A 55 14.12 -2.63 -17.95
CA GLY A 55 15.46 -2.54 -17.36
C GLY A 55 16.14 -3.91 -17.29
N ALA A 56 15.41 -4.97 -16.91
CA ALA A 56 15.93 -6.33 -16.90
C ALA A 56 16.39 -6.80 -18.31
N ARG A 57 15.63 -6.48 -19.37
CA ARG A 57 16.04 -6.82 -20.75
C ARG A 57 17.31 -6.11 -21.20
N VAL A 58 17.52 -4.86 -20.76
CA VAL A 58 18.79 -4.15 -21.02
C VAL A 58 19.95 -4.88 -20.35
N LEU A 59 19.79 -5.27 -19.07
CA LEU A 59 20.82 -6.02 -18.36
C LEU A 59 21.12 -7.39 -19.00
N GLU A 60 20.09 -8.10 -19.48
CA GLU A 60 20.27 -9.36 -20.22
C GLU A 60 21.07 -9.14 -21.52
N GLN A 61 20.80 -8.04 -22.23
CA GLN A 61 21.53 -7.70 -23.46
C GLN A 61 22.99 -7.34 -23.16
N ASP A 62 23.26 -6.54 -22.12
CA ASP A 62 24.61 -6.19 -21.70
C ASP A 62 25.43 -7.44 -21.38
N VAL A 63 24.82 -8.43 -20.71
CA VAL A 63 25.45 -9.72 -20.42
C VAL A 63 25.73 -10.53 -21.69
N ARG A 64 24.80 -10.56 -22.65
CA ARG A 64 24.98 -11.26 -23.94
C ARG A 64 26.09 -10.63 -24.78
N ASP A 65 26.12 -9.31 -24.84
CA ASP A 65 27.13 -8.55 -25.57
C ASP A 65 28.53 -8.75 -24.96
N ALA A 66 28.62 -8.73 -23.63
CA ALA A 66 29.86 -9.03 -22.92
C ALA A 66 30.32 -10.49 -23.13
N ALA A 67 29.39 -11.43 -23.28
CA ALA A 67 29.68 -12.82 -23.57
C ALA A 67 30.02 -13.09 -25.05
N GLY A 68 29.97 -12.08 -25.93
CA GLY A 68 30.24 -12.24 -27.36
C GLY A 68 29.19 -13.06 -28.12
N VAL A 69 28.02 -13.30 -27.49
CA VAL A 69 26.90 -14.03 -28.10
C VAL A 69 25.99 -13.01 -28.78
N ARG A 70 26.32 -12.68 -30.03
CA ARG A 70 25.41 -11.95 -30.93
C ARG A 70 24.63 -13.00 -31.73
N ASP A 71 23.31 -12.88 -31.72
CA ASP A 71 22.44 -13.63 -32.65
C ASP A 71 22.77 -13.27 -34.11
#